data_AF-A0A935S5G7-F1
#
_entry.id   AF-A0A935S5G7-F1
#
_cell.length_a   1.000
_cell.length_b   1.000
_cell.length_c   1.000
_cell.angle_alpha   90.00
_cell.angle_beta   90.00
_cell.angle_gamma   90.00
#
_symmetry.space_group_name_H-M   'P 1'
#
loop_
_entity.id
_entity.type
_entity.pdbx_description
1 polymer ?
#
loop_
_entity_poly.entity_id
_entity_poly.type
_entity_poly.pdbx_seq_one_letter_code
_entity_poly.pdbx_strand_id
1 'polypeptide(L)'
;MLMQALSKEITEDIRCCVCGNINPNKFNLIYRRENFDVTECNNCGFYFIPPYYRKKIEYQQYKNEAVTQAIRSGNNWVKIQRHKLRFKLIQKHQRSGSLFDLGAGWGHFMLAGNELGYQTYGIEISEQPYLYCKNDLKLNVDHVDFLKWMRTKVRYHYHVGRFRTY
;
A
#
# COMPACT_ATOMS: atom_id res chain seq x y z
N MET A 1 -12.29 -32.22 -8.48
CA MET A 1 -11.02 -31.59 -8.04
C MET A 1 -11.12 -31.40 -6.54
N LEU A 2 -10.30 -32.07 -5.73
CA LEU A 2 -10.34 -31.85 -4.27
C LEU A 2 -9.97 -30.38 -4.02
N MET A 3 -10.92 -29.60 -3.50
CA MET A 3 -10.62 -28.30 -2.93
C MET A 3 -9.71 -28.56 -1.72
N GLN A 4 -8.42 -28.27 -1.85
CA GLN A 4 -7.52 -28.33 -0.71
C GLN A 4 -7.99 -27.30 0.32
N ALA A 5 -8.18 -27.73 1.56
CA ALA A 5 -8.52 -26.82 2.64
C ALA A 5 -7.30 -25.97 3.03
N LEU A 6 -7.56 -24.79 3.61
CA LEU A 6 -6.52 -24.01 4.27
C LEU A 6 -6.01 -24.80 5.49
N SER A 7 -4.70 -24.79 5.71
CA SER A 7 -4.12 -25.46 6.88
C SER A 7 -4.42 -24.68 8.16
N LYS A 8 -4.36 -25.37 9.30
CA LYS A 8 -4.67 -24.76 10.60
C LYS A 8 -3.79 -23.54 10.90
N GLU A 9 -2.51 -23.61 10.55
CA GLU A 9 -1.52 -22.55 10.74
C GLU A 9 -1.87 -21.30 9.92
N ILE A 10 -2.42 -21.48 8.71
CA ILE A 10 -2.86 -20.38 7.86
C ILE A 10 -4.11 -19.70 8.45
N THR A 11 -5.01 -20.50 9.05
CA THR A 11 -6.26 -20.03 9.62
C THR A 11 -6.15 -19.51 11.05
N GLU A 12 -5.01 -19.67 11.73
CA GLU A 12 -4.87 -19.35 13.16
C GLU A 12 -5.18 -17.89 13.48
N ASP A 13 -4.71 -16.96 12.63
CA ASP A 13 -4.91 -15.52 12.78
C ASP A 13 -5.64 -14.90 11.60
N ILE A 14 -6.33 -15.71 10.81
CA ILE A 14 -6.98 -15.24 9.59
C ILE A 14 -8.13 -14.30 9.93
N ARG A 15 -8.08 -13.11 9.33
CA ARG A 15 -9.10 -12.08 9.48
C ARG A 15 -9.32 -11.37 8.16
N CYS A 16 -10.57 -11.24 7.75
CA CYS A 16 -10.90 -10.42 6.58
C CYS A 16 -10.66 -8.94 6.91
N CYS A 17 -9.82 -8.26 6.13
CA CYS A 17 -9.55 -6.82 6.32
C CYS A 17 -10.69 -5.91 5.85
N VAL A 18 -11.69 -6.45 5.15
CA VAL A 18 -12.86 -5.70 4.65
C VAL A 18 -14.03 -5.81 5.62
N CYS A 19 -14.53 -7.02 5.88
CA CYS A 19 -15.71 -7.22 6.74
C CYS A 19 -15.40 -7.65 8.18
N GLY A 20 -14.12 -7.87 8.53
CA GLY A 20 -13.73 -8.27 9.87
C GLY A 20 -14.04 -9.72 10.26
N ASN A 21 -14.57 -10.55 9.35
CA ASN A 21 -14.82 -11.97 9.61
C ASN A 21 -13.57 -12.66 10.17
N ILE A 22 -13.77 -13.46 11.22
CA ILE A 22 -12.75 -14.29 11.87
C ILE A 22 -13.15 -15.77 11.88
N ASN A 23 -14.34 -16.12 11.37
CA ASN A 23 -14.78 -17.52 11.35
C ASN A 23 -14.01 -18.27 10.24
N PRO A 24 -13.16 -19.26 10.59
CA PRO A 24 -12.34 -20.00 9.62
C PRO A 24 -13.19 -20.73 8.58
N ASN A 25 -14.40 -21.17 8.94
CA ASN A 25 -15.32 -21.90 8.06
C ASN A 25 -15.94 -21.01 6.96
N LYS A 26 -15.69 -19.69 7.01
CA LYS A 26 -16.12 -18.72 6.01
C LYS A 26 -14.97 -18.30 5.09
N PHE A 27 -13.88 -19.07 5.06
CA PHE A 27 -12.75 -18.84 4.16
C PHE A 27 -12.51 -20.05 3.26
N ASN A 28 -12.42 -19.77 1.95
CA ASN A 28 -12.17 -20.79 0.93
C ASN A 28 -10.79 -20.57 0.30
N LEU A 29 -10.02 -21.63 0.13
CA LEU A 29 -8.85 -21.60 -0.75
C LEU A 29 -9.32 -21.49 -2.20
N ILE A 30 -8.81 -20.50 -2.92
CA ILE A 30 -9.12 -20.28 -4.33
C ILE A 30 -8.02 -20.87 -5.21
N TYR A 31 -6.75 -20.55 -4.90
CA TYR A 31 -5.62 -21.25 -5.48
C TYR A 31 -4.37 -21.14 -4.61
N ARG A 32 -3.47 -22.11 -4.81
CA ARG A 32 -2.15 -22.18 -4.19
C ARG A 32 -1.07 -21.77 -5.17
N ARG A 33 -0.08 -21.03 -4.67
CA ARG A 33 1.21 -20.78 -5.31
C ARG A 33 2.30 -21.32 -4.41
N GLU A 34 3.52 -21.45 -4.95
CA GLU A 34 4.68 -21.98 -4.22
C GLU A 34 4.85 -21.33 -2.84
N ASN A 35 4.66 -20.01 -2.75
CA ASN A 35 4.96 -19.22 -1.55
C ASN A 35 3.74 -18.57 -0.88
N PHE A 36 2.53 -18.71 -1.43
CA PHE A 36 1.32 -18.12 -0.86
C PHE A 36 0.04 -18.79 -1.31
N ASP A 37 -0.99 -18.72 -0.47
CA ASP A 37 -2.37 -19.07 -0.81
C ASP A 37 -3.20 -17.81 -1.07
N VAL A 38 -4.16 -17.92 -2.00
CA VAL A 38 -5.20 -16.93 -2.21
C VAL A 38 -6.51 -17.46 -1.66
N THR A 39 -7.09 -16.70 -0.74
CA THR A 39 -8.28 -17.05 0.02
C THR A 39 -9.41 -16.08 -0.29
N GLU A 40 -10.63 -16.58 -0.40
CA GLU A 40 -11.85 -15.77 -0.46
C GLU A 40 -12.53 -15.76 0.90
N CYS A 41 -13.08 -14.61 1.29
CA CYS A 41 -14.02 -14.49 2.39
C CYS A 41 -15.46 -14.66 1.91
N ASN A 42 -16.11 -15.79 2.22
CA ASN A 42 -17.49 -16.10 1.82
C ASN A 42 -18.55 -15.18 2.48
N ASN A 43 -18.14 -14.29 3.38
CA ASN A 43 -19.04 -13.30 3.98
C ASN A 43 -19.17 -12.04 3.12
N CYS A 44 -18.11 -11.62 2.41
CA CYS A 44 -18.10 -10.38 1.63
C CYS A 44 -17.50 -10.51 0.22
N GLY A 45 -17.06 -11.69 -0.19
CA GLY A 45 -16.44 -11.95 -1.49
C GLY A 45 -15.04 -11.39 -1.67
N PHE A 46 -14.37 -10.92 -0.59
CA PHE A 46 -13.04 -10.33 -0.72
C PHE A 46 -11.96 -11.42 -0.87
N TYR A 47 -11.11 -11.28 -1.88
CA TYR A 47 -9.97 -12.16 -2.13
C TYR A 47 -8.70 -11.57 -1.51
N PHE A 48 -7.96 -12.37 -0.74
CA PHE A 48 -6.77 -11.93 -0.03
C PHE A 48 -5.78 -13.06 0.20
N ILE A 49 -4.50 -12.68 0.36
CA ILE A 49 -3.47 -13.56 0.91
C ILE A 49 -3.64 -13.60 2.44
N PRO A 50 -3.65 -14.74 3.13
CA PRO A 50 -3.74 -14.79 4.59
C PRO A 50 -2.57 -14.07 5.32
N PRO A 51 -2.79 -13.50 6.52
CA PRO A 51 -1.74 -12.86 7.31
C PRO A 51 -0.51 -13.74 7.57
N TYR A 52 -0.71 -15.05 7.74
CA TYR A 52 0.33 -16.07 7.85
C TYR A 52 1.50 -15.89 6.86
N TYR A 53 1.21 -15.60 5.59
CA TYR A 53 2.24 -15.39 4.57
C TYR A 53 2.89 -14.00 4.66
N ARG A 54 2.10 -12.97 4.99
CA ARG A 54 2.60 -11.59 5.05
C ARG A 54 3.60 -11.37 6.17
N LYS A 55 3.46 -12.08 7.30
CA LYS A 55 4.40 -11.99 8.42
C LYS A 55 5.81 -12.44 8.07
N LYS A 56 5.97 -13.23 6.99
CA LYS A 56 7.25 -13.77 6.53
C LYS A 56 7.92 -12.90 5.47
N ILE A 57 7.25 -11.84 5.02
CA ILE A 57 7.78 -10.93 3.99
C ILE A 57 8.56 -9.83 4.68
N GLU A 58 9.88 -9.80 4.45
CA GLU A 58 10.69 -8.63 4.79
C GLU A 58 10.64 -7.61 3.65
N TYR A 59 10.41 -6.34 3.99
CA TYR A 59 10.32 -5.25 3.01
C TYR A 59 11.69 -4.77 2.50
N GLN A 60 12.77 -5.52 2.78
CA GLN A 60 14.14 -4.99 2.81
C GLN A 60 14.85 -4.83 1.45
N GLN A 61 14.30 -5.24 0.29
CA GLN A 61 15.15 -5.30 -0.92
C GLN A 61 14.54 -4.89 -2.26
N TYR A 62 13.31 -4.35 -2.31
CA TYR A 62 12.67 -4.08 -3.60
C TYR A 62 13.29 -2.93 -4.42
N LYS A 63 14.11 -2.06 -3.81
CA LYS A 63 14.55 -0.80 -4.43
C LYS A 63 16.00 -0.48 -4.03
N ASN A 64 16.90 -1.38 -4.40
CA ASN A 64 18.34 -1.19 -4.21
C ASN A 64 18.90 -0.09 -5.15
N GLU A 65 20.17 0.25 -4.97
CA GLU A 65 20.83 1.33 -5.71
C GLU A 65 20.82 1.12 -7.24
N ALA A 66 20.89 -0.13 -7.71
CA ALA A 66 20.80 -0.45 -9.14
C ALA A 66 19.42 -0.08 -9.72
N VAL A 67 18.34 -0.32 -8.97
CA VAL A 67 16.99 0.14 -9.37
C VAL A 67 16.94 1.67 -9.39
N THR A 68 17.49 2.35 -8.39
CA THR A 68 17.55 3.83 -8.36
C THR A 68 18.29 4.38 -9.57
N GLN A 69 19.43 3.81 -9.94
CA GLN A 69 20.20 4.21 -11.12
C GLN A 69 19.39 3.99 -12.41
N ALA A 70 18.76 2.83 -12.58
CA ALA A 70 17.92 2.56 -13.74
C ALA A 70 16.74 3.54 -13.86
N ILE A 71 16.17 3.98 -12.74
CA ILE A 71 15.12 4.99 -12.72
C ILE A 71 15.66 6.36 -13.12
N ARG A 72 16.84 6.76 -12.63
CA ARG A 72 17.50 8.03 -12.99
C ARG A 72 17.90 8.09 -14.46
N SER A 73 18.42 6.99 -15.00
CA SER A 73 18.78 6.86 -16.42
C SER A 73 17.55 6.68 -17.31
N GLY A 74 16.39 6.35 -16.74
CA GLY A 74 15.16 6.08 -17.47
C GLY A 74 14.48 7.36 -17.96
N ASN A 75 13.77 7.24 -19.08
CA ASN A 75 12.95 8.34 -19.58
C ASN A 75 11.66 8.49 -18.76
N ASN A 76 11.61 9.53 -17.94
CA ASN A 76 10.44 9.87 -17.12
C ASN A 76 9.21 10.21 -17.97
N TRP A 77 9.38 10.70 -19.20
CA TRP A 77 8.29 11.21 -20.03
C TRP A 77 7.18 10.17 -20.24
N VAL A 78 7.52 8.93 -20.60
CA VAL A 78 6.52 7.87 -20.87
C VAL A 78 5.69 7.58 -19.61
N LYS A 79 6.34 7.54 -18.44
CA LYS A 79 5.65 7.31 -17.16
C LYS A 79 4.70 8.47 -16.85
N ILE A 80 5.15 9.71 -17.00
CA ILE A 80 4.37 10.92 -16.76
C ILE A 80 3.15 10.95 -17.69
N GLN A 81 3.31 10.71 -19.00
CA GLN A 81 2.18 10.69 -19.94
C GLN A 81 1.13 9.66 -19.57
N ARG A 82 1.56 8.45 -19.18
CA ARG A 82 0.64 7.41 -18.69
C ARG A 82 -0.12 7.85 -17.45
N HIS A 83 0.52 8.57 -16.53
CA HIS A 83 -0.17 9.15 -15.37
C HIS A 83 -1.14 10.27 -15.76
N LYS A 84 -0.79 11.15 -16.72
CA LYS A 84 -1.72 12.16 -17.25
C LYS A 84 -3.01 11.54 -17.83
N LEU A 85 -2.91 10.38 -18.48
CA LEU A 85 -4.10 9.65 -18.93
C LEU A 85 -4.99 9.19 -17.77
N ARG A 86 -4.41 8.80 -16.62
CA ARG A 86 -5.18 8.48 -15.41
C ARG A 86 -5.81 9.73 -14.79
N PHE A 87 -5.11 10.86 -14.82
CA PHE A 87 -5.67 12.14 -14.38
C PHE A 87 -6.90 12.57 -15.17
N LYS A 88 -7.05 12.17 -16.45
CA LYS A 88 -8.31 12.41 -17.20
C LYS A 88 -9.53 11.79 -16.52
N LEU A 89 -9.37 10.74 -15.70
CA LEU A 89 -10.46 10.17 -14.90
C LEU A 89 -10.72 10.99 -13.64
N ILE A 90 -9.66 11.45 -12.97
CA ILE A 90 -9.73 12.28 -11.76
C ILE A 90 -10.37 13.64 -12.07
N GLN A 91 -9.97 14.26 -13.18
CA GLN A 91 -10.44 15.57 -13.64
C GLN A 91 -11.94 15.61 -13.98
N LYS A 92 -12.60 14.45 -14.12
CA LYS A 92 -14.06 14.38 -14.24
C LYS A 92 -14.75 14.77 -12.93
N HIS A 93 -14.08 14.58 -11.80
CA HIS A 93 -14.61 14.83 -10.47
C HIS A 93 -13.96 16.05 -9.80
N GLN A 94 -12.66 16.23 -9.97
CA GLN A 94 -11.92 17.36 -9.41
C GLN A 94 -10.81 17.79 -10.35
N ARG A 95 -10.92 18.98 -10.94
CA ARG A 95 -10.02 19.45 -12.02
C ARG A 95 -8.68 19.99 -11.53
N SER A 96 -8.65 20.50 -10.30
CA SER A 96 -7.48 21.11 -9.67
C SER A 96 -7.61 21.06 -8.14
N GLY A 97 -6.61 21.58 -7.42
CA GLY A 97 -6.60 21.64 -5.96
C GLY A 97 -5.57 20.68 -5.36
N SER A 98 -5.75 20.36 -4.07
CA SER A 98 -4.83 19.51 -3.33
C SER A 98 -5.00 18.03 -3.69
N LEU A 99 -3.87 17.33 -3.86
CA LEU A 99 -3.83 15.89 -4.10
C LEU A 99 -2.87 15.24 -3.11
N PHE A 100 -3.36 14.25 -2.39
CA PHE A 100 -2.56 13.46 -1.46
C PHE A 100 -2.29 12.06 -2.02
N ASP A 101 -1.01 11.66 -2.08
CA ASP A 101 -0.58 10.34 -2.58
C ASP A 101 0.07 9.51 -1.46
N LEU A 102 -0.59 8.44 -1.04
CA LEU A 102 -0.10 7.53 0.00
C LEU A 102 0.63 6.34 -0.64
N GLY A 103 1.94 6.25 -0.43
CA GLY A 103 2.80 5.33 -1.17
C GLY A 103 3.24 5.93 -2.50
N ALA A 104 3.78 7.15 -2.44
CA ALA A 104 4.14 7.96 -3.61
C ALA A 104 5.14 7.27 -4.57
N GLY A 105 5.84 6.23 -4.10
CA GLY A 105 6.80 5.48 -4.90
C GLY A 105 7.88 6.40 -5.45
N TRP A 106 8.16 6.30 -6.75
CA TRP A 106 9.13 7.16 -7.43
C TRP A 106 8.58 8.56 -7.78
N GLY A 107 7.37 8.91 -7.35
CA GLY A 107 6.83 10.27 -7.46
C GLY A 107 6.28 10.67 -8.83
N HIS A 108 6.36 9.81 -9.86
CA HIS A 108 5.90 10.15 -11.21
C HIS A 108 4.42 10.49 -11.31
N PHE A 109 3.57 9.92 -10.44
CA PHE A 109 2.15 10.28 -10.38
C PHE A 109 1.95 11.70 -9.84
N MET A 110 2.63 12.04 -8.73
CA MET A 110 2.62 13.39 -8.17
C MET A 110 3.21 14.43 -9.13
N LEU A 111 4.31 14.11 -9.80
CA LEU A 111 4.90 15.00 -10.80
C LEU A 111 3.92 15.28 -11.95
N ALA A 112 3.25 14.26 -12.46
CA ALA A 112 2.19 14.45 -13.46
C ALA A 112 1.04 15.31 -12.93
N GLY A 113 0.69 15.19 -11.65
CA GLY A 113 -0.29 16.05 -10.98
C GLY A 113 0.16 17.51 -10.92
N ASN A 114 1.40 17.79 -10.51
CA ASN A 114 1.96 19.14 -10.50
C ASN A 114 1.95 19.77 -11.91
N GLU A 115 2.35 19.01 -12.94
CA GLU A 115 2.30 19.46 -14.34
C GLU A 115 0.87 19.75 -14.84
N LEU A 116 -0.15 19.19 -14.19
CA LEU A 116 -1.56 19.43 -14.48
C LEU A 116 -2.21 20.45 -13.54
N GLY A 117 -1.42 21.12 -12.68
CA GLY A 117 -1.88 22.19 -11.80
C GLY A 117 -2.45 21.73 -10.45
N TYR A 118 -2.24 20.48 -10.06
CA TYR A 118 -2.55 20.03 -8.70
C TYR A 118 -1.44 20.44 -7.72
N GLN A 119 -1.83 20.74 -6.48
CA GLN A 119 -0.92 20.89 -5.36
C GLN A 119 -0.71 19.53 -4.72
N THR A 120 0.36 18.82 -5.09
CA THR A 120 0.60 17.47 -4.60
C THR A 120 1.36 17.45 -3.28
N TYR A 121 0.94 16.55 -2.40
CA TYR A 121 1.67 16.14 -1.19
C TYR A 121 1.64 14.61 -1.14
N GLY A 122 2.69 13.98 -0.63
CA GLY A 122 2.72 12.53 -0.57
C GLY A 122 3.54 11.98 0.58
N ILE A 123 3.39 10.69 0.81
CA ILE A 123 4.18 9.94 1.79
C ILE A 123 4.74 8.70 1.13
N GLU A 124 6.02 8.42 1.37
CA GLU A 124 6.68 7.20 0.93
C GLU A 124 7.46 6.58 2.08
N ILE A 125 7.34 5.27 2.26
CA ILE A 125 8.03 4.52 3.33
C ILE A 125 9.46 4.11 2.93
N SER A 126 9.70 3.87 1.63
CA SER A 126 10.99 3.44 1.12
C SER A 126 11.93 4.62 0.93
N GLU A 127 13.11 4.58 1.55
CA GLU A 127 14.06 5.68 1.53
C GLU A 127 14.52 6.06 0.12
N GLN A 128 14.89 5.08 -0.71
CA GLN A 128 15.45 5.35 -2.05
C GLN A 128 14.49 6.13 -2.97
N PRO A 129 13.22 5.72 -3.13
CA PRO A 129 12.24 6.53 -3.87
C PRO A 129 11.89 7.85 -3.21
N TYR A 130 11.85 7.92 -1.87
CA TYR A 130 11.69 9.19 -1.17
C TYR A 130 12.79 10.18 -1.54
N LEU A 131 14.06 9.74 -1.49
CA LEU A 131 15.21 10.55 -1.86
C LEU A 131 15.13 10.99 -3.33
N TYR A 132 14.71 10.10 -4.23
CA TYR A 132 14.48 10.46 -5.62
C TYR A 132 13.39 11.54 -5.78
N CYS A 133 12.26 11.39 -5.08
CA CYS A 133 11.19 12.39 -5.10
C CYS A 133 11.66 13.75 -4.58
N LYS A 134 12.40 13.80 -3.47
CA LYS A 134 12.92 15.04 -2.88
C LYS A 134 14.03 15.68 -3.71
N ASN A 135 15.02 14.89 -4.09
CA ASN A 135 16.28 15.40 -4.63
C ASN A 135 16.23 15.58 -6.14
N ASP A 136 15.64 14.62 -6.85
CA ASP A 136 15.63 14.59 -8.31
C ASP A 136 14.38 15.29 -8.85
N LEU A 137 13.19 14.99 -8.32
CA LEU A 137 11.91 15.55 -8.80
C LEU A 137 11.43 16.81 -8.05
N LYS A 138 12.09 17.18 -6.95
CA LYS A 138 11.73 18.33 -6.10
C LYS A 138 10.26 18.33 -5.63
N LEU A 139 9.75 17.15 -5.28
CA LEU A 139 8.36 16.97 -4.83
C LEU A 139 8.19 17.17 -3.33
N ASN A 140 6.99 17.61 -2.93
CA ASN A 140 6.60 17.69 -1.52
C ASN A 140 6.16 16.32 -0.99
N VAL A 141 7.13 15.50 -0.57
CA VAL A 141 6.89 14.16 -0.01
C VAL A 141 7.50 14.04 1.39
N ASP A 142 6.92 13.27 2.30
CA ASP A 142 7.56 12.94 3.58
C ASP A 142 7.97 11.46 3.65
N HIS A 143 9.09 11.19 4.33
CA HIS A 143 9.56 9.83 4.62
C HIS A 143 8.92 9.35 5.92
N VAL A 144 7.74 8.72 5.82
CA VAL A 144 6.98 8.28 7.01
C VAL A 144 6.69 6.80 6.93
N ASP A 145 7.00 6.12 8.03
CA ASP A 145 6.62 4.73 8.27
C ASP A 145 5.34 4.69 9.12
N PHE A 146 4.18 4.63 8.46
CA PHE A 146 2.89 4.48 9.14
C PHE A 146 2.76 3.17 9.92
N LEU A 147 3.49 2.12 9.55
CA LEU A 147 3.47 0.85 10.27
C LEU A 147 4.14 1.00 11.64
N LYS A 148 5.17 1.83 11.75
CA LYS A 148 5.76 2.21 13.05
C LYS A 148 4.88 3.18 13.83
N TRP A 149 4.29 4.18 13.16
CA TRP A 149 3.47 5.19 13.82
C TRP A 149 2.19 4.64 14.48
N MET A 150 1.54 3.64 13.89
CA MET A 150 0.39 3.00 14.52
C MET A 150 0.77 2.16 15.75
N ARG A 151 1.95 1.53 15.74
CA ARG A 151 2.42 0.68 16.86
C ARG A 151 2.71 1.49 18.12
N THR A 152 3.14 2.74 17.99
CA THR A 152 3.29 3.64 19.15
C THR A 152 1.95 4.06 19.73
N LYS A 153 0.91 4.35 18.91
CA LYS A 153 -0.44 4.68 19.43
C LYS A 153 -1.15 3.49 20.09
N VAL A 154 -0.96 2.27 19.61
CA VAL A 154 -1.50 1.07 20.27
C VAL A 154 -0.88 0.89 21.66
N ARG A 155 0.42 1.17 21.84
CA ARG A 155 1.04 1.19 23.18
C ARG A 155 0.40 2.23 24.11
N TYR A 156 0.00 3.40 23.61
CA TYR A 156 -0.72 4.38 24.42
C TYR A 156 -2.13 3.90 24.80
N HIS A 157 -2.87 3.21 23.92
CA HIS A 157 -4.20 2.68 24.24
C HIS A 157 -4.21 1.54 25.28
N TYR A 158 -3.09 0.87 25.52
CA TYR A 158 -2.96 -0.07 26.65
C TYR A 158 -2.61 0.60 27.99
N HIS A 159 -2.35 1.92 28.00
CA HIS A 159 -2.05 2.67 29.23
C HIS A 159 -3.02 3.81 29.57
N VAL A 160 -4.02 4.11 28.74
CA VAL A 160 -5.08 5.04 29.12
C VAL A 160 -6.40 4.31 29.28
N GLY A 161 -6.67 3.89 30.52
CA GLY A 161 -8.01 3.56 30.94
C GLY A 161 -8.94 4.77 30.78
N ARG A 162 -10.18 4.48 30.35
CA ARG A 162 -11.36 5.35 30.36
C ARG A 162 -11.17 6.76 29.77
N PHE A 163 -11.44 6.88 28.47
CA PHE A 163 -11.98 8.14 27.95
C PHE A 163 -13.49 8.19 28.24
N ARG A 164 -13.86 9.03 29.22
CA ARG A 164 -15.21 9.55 29.38
C ARG A 164 -15.47 10.52 28.22
N THR A 165 -16.59 10.33 27.54
CA THR A 165 -17.18 11.30 26.62
C THR A 165 -17.68 12.52 27.40
N TYR A 166 -17.25 13.71 26.97
CA TYR A 166 -18.05 14.92 26.99
C TYR A 166 -17.87 15.60 25.64
#